data_AF-L5NK07-F1
#
_entry.id   AF-L5NK07-F1
#
_cell.length_a   1.000
_cell.length_b   1.000
_cell.length_c   1.000
_cell.angle_alpha   90.00
_cell.angle_beta   90.00
_cell.angle_gamma   90.00
#
_symmetry.space_group_name_H-M   'P 1'
#
loop_
_entity.id
_entity.type
_entity.pdbx_description
1 polymer ?
#
loop_
_entity_poly.entity_id
_entity_poly.type
_entity_poly.pdbx_seq_one_letter_code
_entity_poly.pdbx_strand_id
1 'polypeptide(L)'
;MFDGSPSRREFLKAAVAAGGAAALSACLDRAPDDPVPAGTDAFEALPSRQHAWNEFCREDDHGNVEIPRHQVLLYLDLDGEGPPDEAARETAERAFRVLDRAYERSHEGVIWSVAYSPRYFDRFDDPLPESVDLPEPRALSPFETPEFDRQDALVHLASDRADAVLEAEQALLGEVEEANGVAVDADLSGVFSVASRRTGFVGAGLPAEHQSDLNGIPDGNPVPEESPLFMGFKAGFATNQATEEYVTIDEGPFSGATTKHVANIRQRLSDW
;
A
#
# COMPACT_ATOMS: atom_id res chain seq x y z
N MET A 1 -17.23 35.47 -0.26
CA MET A 1 -17.66 34.46 0.71
C MET A 1 -17.34 33.12 0.07
N PHE A 2 -16.10 32.67 0.22
CA PHE A 2 -15.69 31.35 -0.26
C PHE A 2 -16.26 30.35 0.75
N ASP A 3 -17.06 29.41 0.29
CA ASP A 3 -17.50 28.29 1.10
C ASP A 3 -16.24 27.52 1.50
N GLY A 4 -15.84 27.61 2.77
CA GLY A 4 -14.58 27.08 3.31
C GLY A 4 -14.58 25.56 3.46
N SER A 5 -15.40 24.88 2.68
CA SER A 5 -15.56 23.44 2.69
C SER A 5 -14.51 22.81 1.75
N PRO A 6 -13.69 21.85 2.21
CA PRO A 6 -12.69 21.21 1.36
C PRO A 6 -13.37 20.51 0.18
N SER A 7 -12.69 20.43 -0.97
CA SER A 7 -13.20 19.65 -2.10
C SER A 7 -13.38 18.18 -1.69
N ARG A 8 -14.29 17.47 -2.37
CA ARG A 8 -14.51 16.04 -2.15
C ARG A 8 -13.20 15.25 -2.18
N ARG A 9 -12.34 15.56 -3.15
CA ARG A 9 -11.03 14.92 -3.33
C ARG A 9 -10.12 15.16 -2.12
N GLU A 10 -9.98 16.40 -1.67
CA GLU A 10 -9.14 16.73 -0.50
C GLU A 10 -9.66 16.06 0.77
N PHE A 11 -10.98 16.03 0.96
CA PHE A 11 -11.61 15.36 2.08
C PHE A 11 -11.29 13.86 2.10
N LEU A 12 -11.45 13.18 0.96
CA LEU A 12 -11.19 11.73 0.86
C LEU A 12 -9.72 11.40 1.16
N LYS A 13 -8.77 12.25 0.72
CA LYS A 13 -7.36 12.10 1.11
C LYS A 13 -7.18 12.27 2.62
N ALA A 14 -7.77 13.30 3.22
CA ALA A 14 -7.69 13.51 4.66
C ALA A 14 -8.29 12.34 5.45
N ALA A 15 -9.37 11.73 4.95
CA ALA A 15 -9.96 10.53 5.53
C ALA A 15 -8.99 9.33 5.45
N VAL A 16 -8.36 9.08 4.29
CA VAL A 16 -7.33 8.04 4.17
C VAL A 16 -6.16 8.30 5.12
N ALA A 17 -5.70 9.55 5.22
CA ALA A 17 -4.62 9.92 6.12
C ALA A 17 -4.99 9.68 7.59
N ALA A 18 -6.20 10.04 8.01
CA ALA A 18 -6.69 9.81 9.36
C ALA A 18 -6.86 8.31 9.67
N GLY A 19 -7.42 7.53 8.73
CA GLY A 19 -7.72 6.12 8.91
C GLY A 19 -8.80 5.85 9.96
N GLY A 20 -9.08 4.56 10.18
CA GLY A 20 -10.03 4.10 11.19
C GLY A 20 -11.50 4.21 10.77
N ALA A 21 -12.38 3.54 11.51
CA ALA A 21 -13.82 3.44 11.23
C ALA A 21 -14.52 4.81 11.11
N ALA A 22 -14.12 5.81 11.90
CA ALA A 22 -14.68 7.16 11.81
C ALA A 22 -14.31 7.86 10.50
N ALA A 23 -13.08 7.69 10.01
CA ALA A 23 -12.68 8.25 8.72
C ALA A 23 -13.34 7.49 7.56
N LEU A 24 -13.48 6.17 7.67
CA LEU A 24 -14.22 5.36 6.71
C LEU A 24 -15.69 5.81 6.60
N SER A 25 -16.39 5.94 7.73
CA SER A 25 -17.78 6.42 7.74
C SER A 25 -17.92 7.78 7.06
N ALA A 26 -17.01 8.71 7.34
CA ALA A 26 -17.05 10.03 6.74
C ALA A 26 -16.66 10.03 5.23
N CYS A 27 -15.84 9.06 4.82
CA CYS A 27 -15.47 8.80 3.43
C CYS A 27 -16.65 8.25 2.63
N LEU A 28 -17.40 7.29 3.18
CA LEU A 28 -18.57 6.67 2.55
C LEU A 28 -19.67 7.69 2.23
N ASP A 29 -19.93 8.65 3.13
CA ASP A 29 -20.90 9.76 2.88
C ASP A 29 -20.55 10.61 1.65
N ARG A 30 -19.30 10.53 1.18
CA ARG A 30 -18.75 11.29 0.06
C ARG A 30 -18.17 10.39 -1.03
N ALA A 31 -18.38 9.07 -0.97
CA ALA A 31 -17.87 8.11 -1.95
C ALA A 31 -18.68 8.18 -3.27
N PRO A 32 -18.08 7.87 -4.44
CA PRO A 32 -18.80 7.84 -5.72
C PRO A 32 -20.05 6.96 -5.65
N ASP A 33 -21.12 7.35 -6.34
CA ASP A 33 -22.37 6.58 -6.36
C ASP A 33 -22.20 5.24 -7.12
N ASP A 34 -21.19 5.15 -7.99
CA ASP A 34 -20.86 3.92 -8.69
C ASP A 34 -20.26 2.89 -7.71
N PRO A 35 -20.70 1.62 -7.75
CA PRO A 35 -20.22 0.60 -6.83
C PRO A 35 -18.74 0.28 -7.05
N VAL A 36 -18.06 -0.14 -5.98
CA VAL A 36 -16.70 -0.68 -6.07
C VAL A 36 -16.75 -2.02 -6.82
N PRO A 37 -15.92 -2.25 -7.85
CA PRO A 37 -15.89 -3.53 -8.55
C PRO A 37 -15.66 -4.71 -7.60
N ALA A 38 -16.51 -5.73 -7.71
CA ALA A 38 -16.49 -6.90 -6.84
C ALA A 38 -15.40 -7.89 -7.23
N GLY A 39 -14.89 -8.61 -6.22
CA GLY A 39 -13.87 -9.63 -6.38
C GLY A 39 -14.41 -10.99 -6.83
N THR A 40 -13.69 -12.06 -6.46
CA THR A 40 -14.02 -13.42 -6.87
C THR A 40 -13.67 -14.46 -5.80
N ASP A 41 -14.46 -15.54 -5.75
CA ASP A 41 -14.15 -16.77 -4.99
C ASP A 41 -13.28 -17.76 -5.77
N ALA A 42 -13.09 -17.54 -7.07
CA ALA A 42 -12.24 -18.37 -7.93
C ALA A 42 -10.76 -17.95 -7.76
N PHE A 43 -10.21 -18.17 -6.57
CA PHE A 43 -8.86 -17.72 -6.19
C PHE A 43 -7.77 -18.24 -7.12
N GLU A 44 -7.95 -19.43 -7.69
CA GLU A 44 -7.04 -20.04 -8.67
C GLU A 44 -6.98 -19.29 -10.02
N ALA A 45 -7.97 -18.45 -10.31
CA ALA A 45 -7.97 -17.58 -11.49
C ALA A 45 -7.20 -16.29 -11.25
N LEU A 46 -6.88 -15.94 -9.99
CA LEU A 46 -6.08 -14.77 -9.67
C LEU A 46 -4.59 -15.03 -9.99
N PRO A 47 -3.86 -14.04 -10.49
CA PRO A 47 -2.42 -14.20 -10.73
C PRO A 47 -1.67 -14.42 -9.41
N SER A 48 -0.79 -15.42 -9.42
CA SER A 48 0.06 -15.75 -8.26
C SER A 48 1.07 -14.65 -7.90
N ARG A 49 1.46 -13.81 -8.88
CA ARG A 49 2.44 -12.73 -8.70
C ARG A 49 1.78 -11.51 -8.08
N GLN A 50 1.81 -11.40 -6.75
CA GLN A 50 1.22 -10.24 -6.04
C GLN A 50 1.89 -8.91 -6.35
N HIS A 51 3.16 -8.89 -6.77
CA HIS A 51 3.89 -7.67 -7.11
C HIS A 51 3.65 -7.18 -8.54
N ALA A 52 3.06 -8.01 -9.40
CA ALA A 52 2.78 -7.65 -10.79
C ALA A 52 1.46 -6.86 -10.84
N TRP A 53 1.55 -5.53 -10.85
CA TRP A 53 0.43 -4.60 -10.76
C TRP A 53 0.11 -3.95 -12.10
N ASN A 54 1.04 -3.96 -13.06
CA ASN A 54 0.93 -3.19 -14.29
C ASN A 54 -0.37 -3.48 -15.07
N GLU A 55 -0.74 -4.75 -15.21
CA GLU A 55 -1.96 -5.16 -15.93
C GLU A 55 -3.27 -4.74 -15.22
N PHE A 56 -3.18 -4.37 -13.94
CA PHE A 56 -4.30 -3.98 -13.09
C PHE A 56 -4.40 -2.48 -12.87
N CYS A 57 -3.45 -1.71 -13.43
CA CYS A 57 -3.35 -0.27 -13.31
C CYS A 57 -3.78 0.44 -14.60
N ARG A 58 -4.00 1.76 -14.52
CA ARG A 58 -4.23 2.61 -15.70
C ARG A 58 -2.91 2.84 -16.42
N GLU A 59 -2.97 3.13 -17.71
CA GLU A 59 -1.85 3.64 -18.49
C GLU A 59 -2.14 5.08 -18.94
N ASP A 60 -1.10 5.93 -18.95
CA ASP A 60 -1.17 7.25 -19.60
C ASP A 60 -1.13 7.12 -21.14
N ASP A 61 -1.33 8.22 -21.86
CA ASP A 61 -1.30 8.27 -23.34
C ASP A 61 0.05 7.82 -23.95
N HIS A 62 1.07 7.58 -23.11
CA HIS A 62 2.40 7.13 -23.49
C HIS A 62 2.70 5.70 -23.03
N GLY A 63 1.71 4.97 -22.49
CA GLY A 63 1.87 3.61 -22.00
C GLY A 63 2.65 3.52 -20.69
N ASN A 64 2.74 4.61 -19.92
CA ASN A 64 3.31 4.54 -18.56
C ASN A 64 2.23 4.13 -17.59
N VAL A 65 2.54 3.15 -16.75
CA VAL A 65 1.65 2.67 -15.70
C VAL A 65 1.45 3.76 -14.64
N GLU A 66 0.19 4.09 -14.37
CA GLU A 66 -0.23 4.98 -13.30
C GLU A 66 -0.62 4.17 -12.05
N ILE A 67 0.26 4.19 -11.05
CA ILE A 67 0.01 3.56 -9.75
C ILE A 67 -1.24 4.18 -9.09
N PRO A 68 -2.07 3.39 -8.36
CA PRO A 68 -3.30 3.89 -7.77
C PRO A 68 -3.10 5.08 -6.82
N ARG A 69 -4.10 5.97 -6.74
CA ARG A 69 -3.98 7.25 -6.04
C ARG A 69 -3.79 7.14 -4.54
N HIS A 70 -4.46 6.22 -3.88
CA HIS A 70 -4.48 6.07 -2.43
C HIS A 70 -3.69 4.84 -2.02
N GLN A 71 -2.80 5.01 -1.05
CA GLN A 71 -1.90 3.96 -0.58
C GLN A 71 -1.99 3.85 0.94
N VAL A 72 -2.15 2.63 1.46
CA VAL A 72 -2.10 2.32 2.89
C VAL A 72 -1.04 1.24 3.11
N LEU A 73 -0.17 1.47 4.09
CA LEU A 73 0.90 0.56 4.48
C LEU A 73 0.73 0.21 5.97
N LEU A 74 0.46 -1.05 6.26
CA LEU A 74 0.35 -1.60 7.61
C LEU A 74 1.62 -2.37 7.94
N TYR A 75 2.37 -1.89 8.92
CA TYR A 75 3.58 -2.53 9.43
C TYR A 75 3.16 -3.38 10.63
N LEU A 76 3.39 -4.68 10.54
CA LEU A 76 2.77 -5.68 11.40
C LEU A 76 3.84 -6.47 12.16
N ASP A 77 3.66 -6.59 13.48
CA ASP A 77 4.42 -7.52 14.32
C ASP A 77 3.60 -8.81 14.47
N LEU A 78 4.23 -9.96 14.25
CA LEU A 78 3.60 -11.26 14.43
C LEU A 78 3.51 -11.56 15.93
N ASP A 79 2.30 -11.85 16.40
CA ASP A 79 2.06 -12.11 17.81
C ASP A 79 2.62 -13.47 18.22
N GLY A 80 3.20 -13.53 19.42
CA GLY A 80 3.82 -14.73 19.97
C GLY A 80 5.31 -14.89 19.64
N GLU A 81 5.93 -15.91 20.25
CA GLU A 81 7.33 -16.26 20.08
C GLU A 81 7.47 -17.44 19.11
N GLY A 82 8.49 -17.39 18.24
CA GLY A 82 8.75 -18.45 17.27
C GLY A 82 7.91 -18.34 15.99
N PRO A 83 7.91 -19.40 15.15
CA PRO A 83 7.24 -19.38 13.86
C PRO A 83 5.71 -19.46 14.03
N PRO A 84 4.93 -18.88 13.09
CA PRO A 84 3.46 -18.95 13.17
C PRO A 84 2.99 -20.40 13.04
N ASP A 85 2.06 -20.78 13.92
CA ASP A 85 1.40 -22.08 13.89
C ASP A 85 0.39 -22.18 12.73
N GLU A 86 -0.20 -23.36 12.55
CA GLU A 86 -1.14 -23.63 11.47
C GLU A 86 -2.40 -22.77 11.57
N ALA A 87 -2.89 -22.51 12.78
CA ALA A 87 -4.10 -21.72 12.99
C ALA A 87 -3.86 -20.25 12.60
N ALA A 88 -2.72 -19.68 12.99
CA ALA A 88 -2.32 -18.33 12.60
C ALA A 88 -2.19 -18.18 11.07
N ARG A 89 -1.62 -19.20 10.39
CA ARG A 89 -1.51 -19.23 8.93
C ARG A 89 -2.88 -19.27 8.25
N GLU A 90 -3.78 -20.15 8.73
CA GLU A 90 -5.14 -20.28 8.21
C GLU A 90 -5.94 -18.98 8.42
N THR A 91 -5.82 -18.34 9.58
CA THR A 91 -6.47 -17.05 9.86
C THR A 91 -5.97 -15.96 8.92
N ALA A 92 -4.65 -15.83 8.73
CA ALA A 92 -4.10 -14.83 7.81
C ALA A 92 -4.55 -15.08 6.36
N GLU A 93 -4.53 -16.32 5.89
CA GLU A 93 -5.02 -16.69 4.56
C GLU A 93 -6.51 -16.33 4.39
N ARG A 94 -7.35 -16.66 5.37
CA ARG A 94 -8.78 -16.33 5.33
C ARG A 94 -9.01 -14.81 5.30
N ALA A 95 -8.28 -14.04 6.10
CA ALA A 95 -8.35 -12.59 6.12
C ALA A 95 -7.98 -11.97 4.76
N PHE A 96 -6.92 -12.45 4.12
CA PHE A 96 -6.56 -11.99 2.78
C PHE A 96 -7.58 -12.39 1.71
N ARG A 97 -8.15 -13.60 1.80
CA ARG A 97 -9.23 -14.03 0.90
C ARG A 97 -10.51 -13.19 1.05
N VAL A 98 -10.74 -12.52 2.20
CA VAL A 98 -11.83 -11.53 2.29
C VAL A 98 -11.62 -10.43 1.25
N LEU A 99 -10.39 -9.92 1.10
CA LEU A 99 -10.07 -8.90 0.10
C LEU A 99 -10.28 -9.40 -1.32
N ASP A 100 -9.81 -10.61 -1.63
CA ASP A 100 -9.94 -11.20 -2.97
C ASP A 100 -11.40 -11.42 -3.38
N ARG A 101 -12.29 -11.71 -2.41
CA ARG A 101 -13.74 -11.81 -2.64
C ARG A 101 -14.41 -10.45 -2.75
N ALA A 102 -14.05 -9.53 -1.86
CA ALA A 102 -14.69 -8.23 -1.75
C ALA A 102 -14.35 -7.34 -2.95
N TYR A 103 -13.11 -7.30 -3.38
CA TYR A 103 -12.62 -6.30 -4.33
C TYR A 103 -12.04 -6.95 -5.58
N GLU A 104 -12.43 -6.45 -6.74
CA GLU A 104 -11.71 -6.76 -7.97
C GLU A 104 -10.24 -6.35 -7.79
N ARG A 105 -9.33 -7.20 -8.24
CA ARG A 105 -7.90 -6.87 -8.25
C ARG A 105 -7.63 -5.90 -9.40
N SER A 106 -7.94 -4.63 -9.20
CA SER A 106 -7.75 -3.53 -10.15
C SER A 106 -7.56 -2.21 -9.41
N HIS A 107 -7.10 -1.18 -10.11
CA HIS A 107 -6.95 0.15 -9.53
C HIS A 107 -8.29 0.76 -9.06
N GLU A 108 -9.44 0.32 -9.58
CA GLU A 108 -10.77 0.77 -9.14
C GLU A 108 -11.32 -0.06 -7.96
N GLY A 109 -10.92 -1.33 -7.88
CA GLY A 109 -11.10 -2.17 -6.70
C GLY A 109 -9.98 -1.98 -5.69
N VAL A 110 -9.28 -3.06 -5.32
CA VAL A 110 -8.11 -3.01 -4.42
C VAL A 110 -7.00 -3.89 -4.96
N ILE A 111 -5.82 -3.29 -5.13
CA ILE A 111 -4.58 -4.03 -5.37
C ILE A 111 -3.86 -4.13 -4.03
N TRP A 112 -3.39 -5.32 -3.68
CA TRP A 112 -2.68 -5.53 -2.43
C TRP A 112 -1.49 -6.48 -2.57
N SER A 113 -0.55 -6.35 -1.63
CA SER A 113 0.57 -7.28 -1.46
C SER A 113 0.92 -7.43 0.01
N VAL A 114 1.41 -8.61 0.40
CA VAL A 114 2.04 -8.83 1.70
C VAL A 114 3.53 -9.13 1.49
N ALA A 115 4.38 -8.55 2.33
CA ALA A 115 5.81 -8.80 2.35
C ALA A 115 6.23 -9.18 3.77
N TYR A 116 7.23 -10.06 3.88
CA TYR A 116 7.81 -10.50 5.15
C TYR A 116 9.26 -10.04 5.23
N SER A 117 9.64 -9.49 6.37
CA SER A 117 10.99 -8.98 6.61
C SER A 117 11.94 -10.11 7.03
N PRO A 118 13.26 -9.85 7.11
CA PRO A 118 14.21 -10.84 7.63
C PRO A 118 13.84 -11.35 9.03
N ARG A 119 13.21 -10.49 9.85
CA ARG A 119 12.79 -10.80 11.23
C ARG A 119 11.73 -11.89 11.29
N TYR A 120 10.81 -11.91 10.34
CA TYR A 120 9.83 -12.99 10.23
C TYR A 120 10.53 -14.33 9.97
N PHE A 121 11.53 -14.33 9.09
CA PHE A 121 12.29 -15.54 8.75
C PHE A 121 13.25 -15.99 9.86
N ASP A 122 13.80 -15.07 10.65
CA ASP A 122 14.61 -15.37 11.84
C ASP A 122 13.85 -16.19 12.91
N ARG A 123 12.51 -16.26 12.82
CA ARG A 123 11.67 -17.09 13.70
C ARG A 123 11.70 -18.57 13.36
N PHE A 124 12.22 -18.96 12.19
CA PHE A 124 12.31 -20.34 11.75
C PHE A 124 13.70 -20.93 12.01
N ASP A 125 13.76 -22.23 12.27
CA ASP A 125 15.04 -22.94 12.46
C ASP A 125 15.83 -23.06 11.14
N ASP A 126 15.11 -23.22 10.02
CA ASP A 126 15.71 -23.34 8.69
C ASP A 126 16.05 -21.95 8.14
N PRO A 127 17.28 -21.74 7.63
CA PRO A 127 17.65 -20.47 7.03
C PRO A 127 16.96 -20.24 5.69
N LEU A 128 16.88 -18.98 5.27
CA LEU A 128 16.49 -18.62 3.91
C LEU A 128 17.41 -19.30 2.87
N PRO A 129 16.86 -19.71 1.72
CA PRO A 129 17.67 -20.26 0.63
C PRO A 129 18.62 -19.20 0.09
N GLU A 130 19.82 -19.62 -0.33
CA GLU A 130 20.85 -18.71 -0.89
C GLU A 130 20.38 -17.95 -2.15
N SER A 131 19.29 -18.39 -2.79
CA SER A 131 18.69 -17.74 -3.95
C SER A 131 17.94 -16.45 -3.61
N VAL A 132 17.68 -16.16 -2.33
CA VAL A 132 16.99 -14.94 -1.88
C VAL A 132 17.83 -14.21 -0.85
N ASP A 133 18.27 -13.00 -1.19
CA ASP A 133 18.98 -12.11 -0.27
C ASP A 133 18.00 -11.13 0.38
N LEU A 134 17.89 -11.18 1.71
CA LEU A 134 16.99 -10.36 2.52
C LEU A 134 17.80 -9.74 3.67
N PRO A 135 18.63 -8.73 3.39
CA PRO A 135 19.55 -8.17 4.37
C PRO A 135 18.82 -7.29 5.39
N GLU A 136 19.33 -7.26 6.61
CA GLU A 136 18.91 -6.27 7.61
C GLU A 136 19.19 -4.84 7.12
N PRO A 137 18.26 -3.89 7.36
CA PRO A 137 18.45 -2.53 6.93
C PRO A 137 19.62 -1.89 7.68
N ARG A 138 20.42 -1.11 6.95
CA ARG A 138 21.63 -0.44 7.48
C ARG A 138 21.77 0.95 6.89
N ALA A 139 22.46 1.82 7.62
CA ALA A 139 22.76 3.16 7.13
C ALA A 139 23.70 3.03 5.93
N LEU A 140 23.45 3.84 4.89
CA LEU A 140 24.31 3.84 3.71
C LEU A 140 25.54 4.71 3.92
N SER A 141 25.44 5.70 4.80
CA SER A 141 26.53 6.61 5.13
C SER A 141 26.61 6.94 6.64
N PRO A 142 27.77 7.35 7.16
CA PRO A 142 27.95 7.63 8.59
C PRO A 142 27.29 8.93 9.07
N PHE A 143 26.76 9.76 8.17
CA PHE A 143 26.06 11.00 8.50
C PHE A 143 24.54 10.86 8.45
N GLU A 144 24.03 9.71 8.01
CA GLU A 144 22.62 9.36 8.13
C GLU A 144 22.35 8.78 9.52
N THR A 145 21.19 9.14 10.09
CA THR A 145 20.66 8.54 11.31
C THR A 145 19.26 8.01 11.02
N PRO A 146 19.13 6.97 10.18
CA PRO A 146 17.83 6.43 9.81
C PRO A 146 17.21 5.70 11.00
N GLU A 147 15.89 5.79 11.10
CA GLU A 147 15.10 4.84 11.87
C GLU A 147 14.83 3.63 10.98
N PHE A 148 15.08 2.43 11.49
CA PHE A 148 14.84 1.20 10.74
C PHE A 148 13.53 0.57 11.16
N ASP A 149 12.68 0.33 10.18
CA ASP A 149 11.52 -0.54 10.33
C ASP A 149 11.99 -1.98 10.50
N ARG A 150 11.49 -2.65 11.55
CA ARG A 150 11.92 -4.01 11.96
C ARG A 150 10.73 -4.93 12.23
N GLN A 151 9.56 -4.54 11.73
CA GLN A 151 8.34 -5.33 11.84
C GLN A 151 8.44 -6.62 11.04
N ASP A 152 7.69 -7.65 11.42
CA ASP A 152 7.72 -8.97 10.78
C ASP A 152 7.14 -8.93 9.36
N ALA A 153 6.07 -8.15 9.16
CA ALA A 153 5.39 -8.08 7.87
C ALA A 153 4.95 -6.66 7.49
N LEU A 154 4.69 -6.48 6.20
CA LEU A 154 4.13 -5.28 5.62
C LEU A 154 2.97 -5.67 4.70
N VAL A 155 1.76 -5.22 5.02
CA VAL A 155 0.63 -5.23 4.09
C VAL A 155 0.55 -3.88 3.40
N HIS A 156 0.44 -3.90 2.08
CA HIS A 156 0.35 -2.70 1.25
C HIS A 156 -0.91 -2.77 0.40
N LEU A 157 -1.83 -1.84 0.63
CA LEU A 157 -3.10 -1.68 -0.08
C LEU A 157 -3.05 -0.44 -0.97
N ALA A 158 -3.60 -0.55 -2.17
CA ALA A 158 -3.63 0.50 -3.17
C ALA A 158 -4.98 0.53 -3.90
N SER A 159 -5.54 1.73 -4.08
CA SER A 159 -6.75 1.96 -4.89
C SER A 159 -6.84 3.40 -5.36
N ASP A 160 -7.52 3.65 -6.48
CA ASP A 160 -7.98 4.98 -6.86
C ASP A 160 -9.19 5.45 -6.05
N ARG A 161 -9.82 4.51 -5.32
CA ARG A 161 -10.98 4.74 -4.47
C ARG A 161 -10.57 4.79 -3.00
N ALA A 162 -10.73 5.96 -2.40
CA ALA A 162 -10.45 6.17 -0.97
C ALA A 162 -11.34 5.32 -0.06
N ASP A 163 -12.61 5.15 -0.43
CA ASP A 163 -13.59 4.30 0.23
C ASP A 163 -13.15 2.83 0.21
N ALA A 164 -12.75 2.32 -0.96
CA ALA A 164 -12.32 0.93 -1.11
C ALA A 164 -11.06 0.62 -0.28
N VAL A 165 -10.02 1.47 -0.36
CA VAL A 165 -8.77 1.21 0.39
C VAL A 165 -8.95 1.33 1.91
N LEU A 166 -9.81 2.26 2.37
CA LEU A 166 -10.11 2.41 3.79
C LEU A 166 -10.95 1.25 4.31
N GLU A 167 -11.96 0.81 3.57
CA GLU A 167 -12.80 -0.31 3.97
C GLU A 167 -11.99 -1.62 3.98
N ALA A 168 -11.16 -1.85 2.96
CA ALA A 168 -10.24 -2.99 2.93
C ALA A 168 -9.27 -3.00 4.11
N GLU A 169 -8.74 -1.83 4.49
CA GLU A 169 -7.94 -1.69 5.71
C GLU A 169 -8.75 -2.11 6.95
N GLN A 170 -9.94 -1.53 7.13
CA GLN A 170 -10.76 -1.83 8.31
C GLN A 170 -11.18 -3.31 8.36
N ALA A 171 -11.42 -3.94 7.21
CA ALA A 171 -11.74 -5.36 7.12
C ALA A 171 -10.57 -6.24 7.59
N LEU A 172 -9.34 -5.93 7.18
CA LEU A 172 -8.15 -6.64 7.67
C LEU A 172 -7.91 -6.44 9.17
N LEU A 173 -8.41 -5.35 9.75
CA LEU A 173 -8.27 -5.05 11.18
C LEU A 173 -9.46 -5.54 12.02
N GLY A 174 -10.48 -6.13 11.40
CA GLY A 174 -11.69 -6.61 12.09
C GLY A 174 -12.60 -5.48 12.59
N GLU A 175 -12.47 -4.27 12.04
CA GLU A 175 -13.20 -3.07 12.47
C GLU A 175 -14.55 -2.89 11.74
N VAL A 176 -14.83 -3.74 10.75
CA VAL A 176 -16.10 -3.79 10.01
C VAL A 176 -16.57 -5.24 9.84
N GLU A 177 -17.89 -5.45 9.84
CA GLU A 177 -18.50 -6.78 9.68
C GLU A 177 -18.67 -7.18 8.20
N GLU A 178 -18.68 -6.20 7.29
CA GLU A 178 -18.78 -6.39 5.84
C GLU A 178 -17.81 -5.47 5.10
N ALA A 179 -17.30 -5.93 3.96
CA ALA A 179 -16.42 -5.21 3.05
C ALA A 179 -16.90 -5.42 1.62
N ASN A 180 -17.28 -4.34 0.91
CA ASN A 180 -17.93 -4.38 -0.41
C ASN A 180 -19.07 -5.41 -0.52
N GLY A 181 -19.91 -5.51 0.53
CA GLY A 181 -21.03 -6.46 0.61
C GLY A 181 -20.62 -7.93 0.86
N VAL A 182 -19.35 -8.21 1.13
CA VAL A 182 -18.84 -9.52 1.55
C VAL A 182 -18.65 -9.53 3.06
N ALA A 183 -19.15 -10.56 3.74
CA ALA A 183 -18.94 -10.72 5.17
C ALA A 183 -17.45 -10.91 5.52
N VAL A 184 -16.99 -10.20 6.55
CA VAL A 184 -15.64 -10.34 7.11
C VAL A 184 -15.68 -11.48 8.12
N ASP A 185 -15.24 -12.66 7.70
CA ASP A 185 -15.27 -13.90 8.48
C ASP A 185 -13.91 -14.30 9.08
N ALA A 186 -12.88 -13.49 8.82
CA ALA A 186 -11.56 -13.53 9.43
C ALA A 186 -10.84 -12.19 9.20
N ASP A 187 -9.96 -11.84 10.12
CA ASP A 187 -9.14 -10.63 10.09
C ASP A 187 -7.74 -10.93 10.67
N LEU A 188 -6.83 -9.95 10.62
CA LEU A 188 -5.44 -10.11 11.05
C LEU A 188 -5.23 -9.87 12.55
N SER A 189 -6.19 -9.32 13.29
CA SER A 189 -6.00 -8.86 14.68
C SER A 189 -5.72 -9.99 15.67
N GLY A 190 -6.07 -11.24 15.32
CA GLY A 190 -5.74 -12.44 16.09
C GLY A 190 -4.37 -13.04 15.80
N VAL A 191 -3.63 -12.49 14.83
CA VAL A 191 -2.33 -13.00 14.36
C VAL A 191 -1.24 -11.94 14.43
N PHE A 192 -1.60 -10.70 14.11
CA PHE A 192 -0.69 -9.58 14.02
C PHE A 192 -1.18 -8.40 14.86
N SER A 193 -0.23 -7.70 15.46
CA SER A 193 -0.42 -6.36 15.99
C SER A 193 0.07 -5.31 14.98
N VAL A 194 -0.71 -4.23 14.82
CA VAL A 194 -0.32 -3.10 13.95
C VAL A 194 0.67 -2.20 14.70
N ALA A 195 1.95 -2.32 14.38
CA ALA A 195 3.00 -1.53 14.99
C ALA A 195 3.09 -0.12 14.40
N SER A 196 2.80 0.03 13.11
CA SER A 196 2.75 1.33 12.44
C SER A 196 1.80 1.33 11.26
N ARG A 197 1.17 2.48 11.02
CA ARG A 197 0.36 2.76 9.84
C ARG A 197 0.96 3.94 9.10
N ARG A 198 1.18 3.79 7.81
CA ARG A 198 1.62 4.87 6.93
C ARG A 198 0.71 4.96 5.72
N THR A 199 0.60 6.14 5.15
CA THR A 199 -0.21 6.38 3.96
C THR A 199 0.58 7.15 2.92
N GLY A 200 0.12 7.08 1.68
CA GLY A 200 0.69 7.82 0.57
C GLY A 200 -0.39 8.21 -0.43
N PHE A 201 -0.09 9.25 -1.19
CA PHE A 201 -0.90 9.64 -2.34
C PHE A 201 -0.03 9.79 -3.58
N VAL A 202 -0.51 9.29 -4.71
CA VAL A 202 0.18 9.33 -6.01
C VAL A 202 -0.75 9.95 -7.05
N GLY A 203 -0.21 10.81 -7.92
CA GLY A 203 -0.96 11.40 -9.03
C GLY A 203 -0.53 12.81 -9.39
N ALA A 204 -0.64 13.15 -10.67
CA ALA A 204 -0.39 14.50 -11.17
C ALA A 204 -1.28 15.54 -10.46
N GLY A 205 -0.71 16.70 -10.15
CA GLY A 205 -1.39 17.80 -9.48
C GLY A 205 -1.45 17.71 -7.96
N LEU A 206 -1.23 16.53 -7.35
CA LEU A 206 -1.19 16.42 -5.89
C LEU A 206 -0.10 17.30 -5.25
N PRO A 207 1.14 17.34 -5.77
CA PRO A 207 2.16 18.21 -5.20
C PRO A 207 1.78 19.69 -5.27
N ALA A 208 1.16 20.12 -6.37
CA ALA A 208 0.75 21.51 -6.55
C ALA A 208 -0.47 21.87 -5.69
N GLU A 209 -1.43 20.96 -5.53
CA GLU A 209 -2.61 21.12 -4.67
C GLU A 209 -2.20 21.30 -3.18
N HIS A 210 -1.16 20.60 -2.73
CA HIS A 210 -0.77 20.56 -1.31
C HIS A 210 0.46 21.39 -0.96
N GLN A 211 1.00 22.16 -1.90
CA GLN A 211 2.24 22.89 -1.66
C GLN A 211 2.13 23.96 -0.55
N SER A 212 0.92 24.46 -0.27
CA SER A 212 0.64 25.40 0.82
C SER A 212 0.53 24.75 2.20
N ASP A 213 0.27 23.44 2.26
CA ASP A 213 0.01 22.71 3.50
C ASP A 213 1.29 22.07 4.06
N LEU A 214 2.40 22.16 3.32
CA LEU A 214 3.66 21.50 3.64
C LEU A 214 4.71 22.50 4.11
N ASN A 215 5.36 22.14 5.22
CA ASN A 215 6.48 22.91 5.74
C ASN A 215 7.68 22.81 4.81
N GLY A 216 8.22 23.96 4.42
CA GLY A 216 9.48 24.06 3.68
C GLY A 216 9.34 24.25 2.17
N ILE A 217 8.14 24.45 1.62
CA ILE A 217 8.00 24.93 0.24
C ILE A 217 8.01 26.47 0.24
N PRO A 218 8.78 27.14 -0.63
CA PRO A 218 8.77 28.59 -0.73
C PRO A 218 7.40 29.18 -1.07
N ASP A 219 7.12 30.38 -0.58
CA ASP A 219 5.91 31.13 -0.96
C ASP A 219 5.85 31.39 -2.48
N GLY A 220 4.64 31.44 -3.04
CA GLY A 220 4.42 31.81 -4.45
C GLY A 220 4.06 30.66 -5.40
N ASN A 221 3.58 29.54 -4.87
CA ASN A 221 3.16 28.34 -5.62
C ASN A 221 4.22 27.83 -6.62
N PRO A 222 5.45 27.54 -6.17
CA PRO A 222 6.55 27.17 -7.05
C PRO A 222 6.39 25.81 -7.73
N VAL A 223 5.50 24.93 -7.25
CA VAL A 223 5.26 23.59 -7.81
C VAL A 223 4.22 23.67 -8.93
N PRO A 224 4.59 23.35 -10.20
CA PRO A 224 3.65 23.38 -11.33
C PRO A 224 2.47 22.41 -11.16
N GLU A 225 1.29 22.81 -11.65
CA GLU A 225 0.03 22.05 -11.55
C GLU A 225 0.10 20.62 -12.10
N GLU A 226 0.96 20.33 -13.08
CA GLU A 226 1.08 18.98 -13.66
C GLU A 226 2.20 18.16 -13.02
N SER A 227 2.91 18.70 -12.02
CA SER A 227 4.05 18.01 -11.42
C SER A 227 3.60 16.73 -10.72
N PRO A 228 4.19 15.57 -11.04
CA PRO A 228 3.87 14.32 -10.36
C PRO A 228 4.59 14.18 -9.02
N LEU A 229 5.67 14.96 -8.78
CA LEU A 229 6.45 14.99 -7.53
C LEU A 229 6.79 16.44 -7.11
N PHE A 230 7.05 16.68 -5.82
CA PHE A 230 7.38 18.01 -5.27
C PHE A 230 8.64 18.65 -5.86
N MET A 231 9.63 17.84 -6.25
CA MET A 231 10.88 18.34 -6.86
C MET A 231 10.78 18.52 -8.39
N GLY A 232 9.60 18.34 -8.99
CA GLY A 232 9.37 18.54 -10.43
C GLY A 232 9.88 17.43 -11.36
N PHE A 233 10.38 16.32 -10.81
CA PHE A 233 10.77 15.15 -11.61
C PHE A 233 9.56 14.25 -11.89
N LYS A 234 9.48 13.68 -13.09
CA LYS A 234 8.61 12.53 -13.39
C LYS A 234 9.45 11.24 -13.23
N ALA A 235 8.95 10.32 -12.42
CA ALA A 235 9.50 8.97 -12.26
C ALA A 235 8.52 7.96 -12.87
N GLY A 236 8.94 6.69 -13.01
CA GLY A 236 8.06 5.61 -13.47
C GLY A 236 7.84 5.52 -14.99
N PHE A 237 8.75 6.06 -15.81
CA PHE A 237 8.69 5.87 -17.26
C PHE A 237 8.86 4.40 -17.62
N ALA A 238 8.00 3.87 -18.48
CA ALA A 238 8.00 2.46 -18.90
C ALA A 238 9.36 2.00 -19.44
N THR A 239 10.08 2.89 -20.13
CA THR A 239 11.39 2.58 -20.74
C THR A 239 12.57 2.58 -19.75
N ASN A 240 12.37 3.07 -18.53
CA ASN A 240 13.42 3.20 -17.51
C ASN A 240 13.16 2.36 -16.25
N GLN A 241 12.11 1.54 -16.25
CA GLN A 241 11.81 0.58 -15.19
C GLN A 241 12.24 -0.83 -15.61
N ALA A 242 12.70 -1.63 -14.65
CA ALA A 242 12.82 -3.06 -14.86
C ALA A 242 11.41 -3.64 -15.11
N THR A 243 11.31 -4.68 -15.94
CA THR A 243 10.02 -5.36 -16.14
C THR A 243 9.64 -6.17 -14.90
N GLU A 244 8.34 -6.40 -14.69
CA GLU A 244 7.87 -7.25 -13.60
C GLU A 244 8.42 -8.68 -13.70
N GLU A 245 8.61 -9.18 -14.92
CA GLU A 245 9.27 -10.46 -15.17
C GLU A 245 10.73 -10.45 -14.71
N TYR A 246 11.49 -9.39 -15.00
CA TYR A 246 12.91 -9.29 -14.62
C TYR A 246 13.13 -9.32 -13.10
N VAL A 247 12.18 -8.80 -12.31
CA VAL A 247 12.27 -8.77 -10.84
C VAL A 247 11.58 -9.97 -10.18
N THR A 248 11.03 -10.90 -10.95
CA THR A 248 10.38 -12.10 -10.40
C THR A 248 11.44 -13.16 -10.07
N ILE A 249 11.28 -13.82 -8.92
CA ILE A 249 12.09 -14.98 -8.55
C ILE A 249 11.63 -16.19 -9.38
N ASP A 250 12.54 -16.78 -10.15
CA ASP A 250 12.20 -17.82 -11.14
C ASP A 250 11.93 -19.21 -10.54
N GLU A 251 12.66 -19.59 -9.49
CA GLU A 251 12.69 -20.96 -8.99
C GLU A 251 12.77 -21.03 -7.46
N GLY A 252 12.46 -22.21 -6.92
CA GLY A 252 12.53 -22.51 -5.50
C GLY A 252 11.25 -22.13 -4.73
N PRO A 253 11.32 -22.10 -3.38
CA PRO A 253 10.13 -21.93 -2.53
C PRO A 253 9.46 -20.55 -2.68
N PHE A 254 10.18 -19.56 -3.21
CA PHE A 254 9.69 -18.20 -3.47
C PHE A 254 9.43 -17.93 -4.96
N SER A 255 9.39 -18.98 -5.80
CA SER A 255 9.07 -18.85 -7.22
C SER A 255 7.79 -18.01 -7.44
N GLY A 256 7.88 -16.99 -8.28
CA GLY A 256 6.78 -16.06 -8.55
C GLY A 256 6.69 -14.85 -7.60
N ALA A 257 7.50 -14.80 -6.54
CA ALA A 257 7.60 -13.64 -5.64
C ALA A 257 8.66 -12.64 -6.10
N THR A 258 8.88 -11.59 -5.31
CA THR A 258 9.96 -10.60 -5.50
C THR A 258 10.43 -10.07 -4.14
N THR A 259 11.53 -9.32 -4.12
CA THR A 259 11.99 -8.57 -2.94
C THR A 259 11.41 -7.16 -2.93
N LYS A 260 10.94 -6.69 -1.78
CA LYS A 260 10.37 -5.36 -1.61
C LYS A 260 11.25 -4.49 -0.71
N HIS A 261 11.58 -3.29 -1.18
CA HIS A 261 12.22 -2.26 -0.37
C HIS A 261 11.26 -1.09 -0.18
N VAL A 262 11.10 -0.64 1.07
CA VAL A 262 10.30 0.55 1.39
C VAL A 262 11.17 1.52 2.19
N ALA A 263 11.16 2.79 1.79
CA ALA A 263 11.89 3.85 2.47
C ALA A 263 11.00 5.09 2.61
N ASN A 264 11.04 5.72 3.78
CA ASN A 264 10.48 7.04 3.98
C ASN A 264 11.60 8.08 3.91
N ILE A 265 11.58 8.93 2.89
CA ILE A 265 12.62 9.92 2.64
C ILE A 265 12.05 11.31 2.82
N ARG A 266 12.51 12.01 3.88
CA ARG A 266 12.19 13.42 4.08
C ARG A 266 12.95 14.29 3.09
N GLN A 267 12.23 14.94 2.19
CA GLN A 267 12.79 15.89 1.24
C GLN A 267 12.93 17.28 1.88
N ARG A 268 14.08 17.94 1.70
CA ARG A 268 14.32 19.32 2.15
C ARG A 268 13.95 20.30 1.05
N LEU A 269 12.65 20.49 0.83
CA LEU A 269 12.13 21.29 -0.28
C LEU A 269 12.51 22.79 -0.24
N SER A 270 12.99 23.29 0.90
CA SER A 270 13.43 24.69 1.04
C SER A 270 14.88 24.89 0.59
N ASP A 271 15.67 23.84 0.63
CA ASP A 271 17.04 23.84 0.12
C ASP A 271 17.08 23.58 -1.40
N TRP A 272 16.07 22.86 -1.90
CA TRP A 272 15.88 22.56 -3.33
C TRP A 272 15.33 23.77 -4.08
#